data_AF-A0A2V9K482-F1
#
_entry.id   AF-A0A2V9K482-F1
#
_cell.length_a   1.000
_cell.length_b   1.000
_cell.length_c   1.000
_cell.angle_alpha   90.00
_cell.angle_beta   90.00
_cell.angle_gamma   90.00
#
_symmetry.space_group_name_H-M   'P 1'
#
loop_
_entity.id
_entity.type
_entity.pdbx_description
1 polymer ?
#
loop_
_entity_poly.entity_id
_entity_poly.type
_entity_poly.pdbx_seq_one_letter_code
_entity_poly.pdbx_strand_id
1 'polypeptide(L)'
;MSEQRRRIRLTFVDTGESALAEMLDDEAPEVCRLVSDLLPQESRTVHGQYSGAEVFVLVDRPRPAPPENLTQIPLPGEIFYFYDGGGNVTSGRKPAGEICIVYGRGVIRVGLPQRAPRRPAAPPDRARLTAFRASNPDYS
;
A
#
# COMPACT_ATOMS: atom_id res chain seq x y z
N MET A 1 27.70 -8.01 -3.01
CA MET A 1 27.85 -6.55 -2.83
C MET A 1 26.61 -6.08 -2.10
N SER A 2 26.76 -5.49 -0.91
CA SER A 2 25.63 -4.97 -0.13
C SER A 2 25.14 -3.68 -0.79
N GLU A 3 24.29 -3.78 -1.81
CA GLU A 3 23.56 -2.61 -2.30
C GLU A 3 22.65 -2.13 -1.15
N GLN A 4 22.90 -0.93 -0.65
CA GLN A 4 22.02 -0.32 0.34
C GLN A 4 20.66 -0.08 -0.32
N ARG A 5 19.71 -0.98 -0.08
CA ARG A 5 18.33 -0.78 -0.51
C ARG A 5 17.74 0.39 0.25
N ARG A 6 17.05 1.28 -0.45
CA ARG A 6 16.33 2.38 0.19
C ARG A 6 15.30 1.80 1.15
N ARG A 7 15.05 2.51 2.25
CA ARG A 7 14.07 2.11 3.25
C ARG A 7 13.03 3.20 3.40
N ILE A 8 11.82 2.79 3.78
CA ILE A 8 10.76 3.70 4.19
C ILE A 8 10.36 3.36 5.61
N ARG A 9 10.14 4.39 6.42
CA ARG A 9 9.55 4.26 7.75
C ARG A 9 8.06 4.48 7.65
N LEU A 10 7.32 3.56 8.23
CA LEU A 10 5.88 3.59 8.35
C LEU A 10 5.53 3.77 9.82
N THR A 11 4.77 4.80 10.16
CA THR A 11 4.42 5.11 11.56
C THR A 11 2.92 5.31 11.71
N PHE A 12 2.30 4.57 12.64
CA PHE A 12 0.95 4.89 13.12
C PHE A 12 1.06 5.99 14.17
N VAL A 13 0.71 7.22 13.80
CA VAL A 13 1.02 8.40 14.63
C VAL A 13 0.29 8.40 15.97
N ASP A 14 -0.91 7.82 16.04
CA ASP A 14 -1.70 7.76 17.27
C ASP A 14 -1.08 6.84 18.33
N THR A 15 -0.41 5.76 17.89
CA THR A 15 0.20 4.77 18.79
C THR A 15 1.71 4.91 18.91
N GLY A 16 2.35 5.63 17.98
CA GLY A 16 3.81 5.75 17.87
C GLY A 16 4.49 4.51 17.26
N GLU A 17 3.74 3.44 17.01
CA GLU A 17 4.27 2.19 16.46
C GLU A 17 4.82 2.41 15.06
N SER A 18 6.03 1.89 14.82
CA SER A 18 6.75 2.10 13.56
C SER A 18 7.35 0.82 13.01
N ALA A 19 7.28 0.67 11.69
CA ALA A 19 7.96 -0.38 10.94
C ALA A 19 8.93 0.24 9.92
N LEU A 20 10.01 -0.47 9.62
CA LEU A 20 10.88 -0.17 8.49
C LEU A 20 10.62 -1.19 7.39
N ALA A 21 10.47 -0.71 6.17
CA ALA A 21 10.33 -1.54 5.00
C ALA A 21 11.42 -1.22 3.98
N GLU A 22 11.89 -2.25 3.29
CA GLU A 22 12.87 -2.14 2.22
C GLU A 22 12.17 -1.92 0.89
N MET A 23 12.70 -1.01 0.09
CA MET A 23 12.21 -0.76 -1.26
C MET A 23 12.83 -1.80 -2.21
N LEU A 24 11.99 -2.37 -3.08
CA LEU A 24 12.39 -3.36 -4.07
C LEU A 24 12.90 -2.65 -5.34
N ASP A 25 13.96 -1.87 -5.19
CA ASP A 25 14.54 -1.04 -6.26
C ASP A 25 15.01 -1.84 -7.49
N ASP A 26 15.30 -3.12 -7.30
CA ASP A 26 15.70 -4.08 -8.33
C ASP A 26 14.51 -4.68 -9.10
N GLU A 27 13.37 -4.86 -8.44
CA GLU A 27 12.17 -5.48 -9.03
C GLU A 27 11.15 -4.46 -9.55
N ALA A 28 11.09 -3.28 -8.93
CA ALA A 28 10.14 -2.21 -9.25
C ALA A 28 10.79 -0.82 -9.17
N PRO A 29 11.80 -0.53 -10.01
CA PRO A 29 12.62 0.69 -9.93
C PRO A 29 11.80 1.98 -10.12
N GLU A 30 10.87 2.01 -11.07
CA GLU A 30 10.08 3.20 -11.37
C GLU A 30 8.99 3.43 -10.32
N VAL A 31 8.36 2.36 -9.82
CA VAL A 31 7.42 2.44 -8.69
C VAL A 31 8.15 2.94 -7.44
N CYS A 32 9.32 2.40 -7.13
CA CYS A 32 10.09 2.80 -5.95
C CYS A 32 10.56 4.26 -6.04
N ARG A 33 10.98 4.71 -7.23
CA ARG A 33 11.28 6.12 -7.48
C ARG A 33 10.05 7.02 -7.28
N LEU A 34 8.92 6.63 -7.86
CA LEU A 34 7.66 7.37 -7.75
C LEU A 34 7.20 7.50 -6.30
N VAL A 35 7.24 6.41 -5.53
CA VAL A 35 6.88 6.42 -4.11
C VAL A 35 7.84 7.30 -3.32
N SER A 36 9.16 7.16 -3.54
CA SER A 36 10.17 7.99 -2.87
C SER A 36 9.93 9.48 -3.07
N ASP A 37 9.61 9.88 -4.30
CA ASP A 37 9.29 11.27 -4.66
C ASP A 37 7.98 11.79 -4.05
N LEU A 38 7.04 10.90 -3.70
CA LEU A 38 5.79 11.26 -3.05
C LEU A 38 5.96 11.42 -1.54
N LEU A 39 6.96 10.77 -0.94
CA LEU A 39 7.19 10.87 0.50
C LEU A 39 7.73 12.27 0.89
N PRO A 40 7.41 12.76 2.10
CA PRO A 40 6.57 12.12 3.12
C PRO A 40 5.07 12.22 2.82
N GLN A 41 4.32 11.20 3.24
CA GLN A 41 2.85 11.17 3.15
C GLN A 41 2.27 10.91 4.53
N GLU A 42 1.32 11.75 4.96
CA GLU A 42 0.56 11.55 6.20
C GLU A 42 -0.93 11.66 5.91
N SER A 43 -1.67 10.60 6.20
CA SER A 43 -3.09 10.53 5.92
C SER A 43 -3.80 9.56 6.85
N ARG A 44 -5.13 9.62 6.86
CA ARG A 44 -5.96 8.74 7.68
C ARG A 44 -5.88 7.31 7.16
N THR A 45 -5.54 6.38 8.04
CA THR A 45 -5.54 4.96 7.72
C THR A 45 -6.97 4.45 7.52
N VAL A 46 -7.17 3.65 6.47
CA VAL A 46 -8.41 2.97 6.16
C VAL A 46 -8.15 1.47 6.13
N HIS A 47 -9.03 0.69 6.77
CA HIS A 47 -8.98 -0.76 6.69
C HIS A 47 -9.74 -1.23 5.44
N GLY A 48 -9.11 -2.09 4.65
CA GLY A 48 -9.73 -2.69 3.46
C GLY A 48 -10.97 -3.49 3.86
N GLN A 49 -12.14 -3.13 3.33
CA GLN A 49 -13.37 -3.87 3.61
C GLN A 49 -13.43 -5.21 2.85
N TYR A 50 -12.80 -5.27 1.68
CA TYR A 50 -12.94 -6.38 0.74
C TYR A 50 -11.70 -7.27 0.65
N SER A 51 -10.50 -6.68 0.82
CA SER A 51 -9.24 -7.40 0.66
C SER A 51 -8.84 -8.19 1.90
N GLY A 52 -9.50 -8.02 3.06
CA GLY A 52 -9.18 -8.73 4.29
C GLY A 52 -8.13 -7.99 5.13
N ALA A 53 -7.01 -8.63 5.44
CA ALA A 53 -5.96 -8.12 6.32
C ALA A 53 -5.03 -7.09 5.63
N GLU A 54 -5.64 -6.00 5.17
CA GLU A 54 -5.00 -4.88 4.48
C GLU A 54 -5.42 -3.55 5.13
N VAL A 55 -4.45 -2.67 5.33
CA VAL A 55 -4.70 -1.24 5.63
C VAL A 55 -4.06 -0.38 4.56
N PHE A 56 -4.65 0.78 4.28
CA PHE A 56 -4.12 1.70 3.28
C PHE A 56 -4.32 3.16 3.67
N VAL A 57 -3.56 4.02 3.00
CA VAL A 57 -3.75 5.47 3.02
C VAL A 57 -3.98 6.00 1.60
N LEU A 58 -4.83 7.02 1.50
CA LEU A 58 -4.92 7.81 0.28
C LEU A 58 -3.73 8.76 0.20
N VAL A 59 -3.07 8.75 -0.95
CA VAL A 59 -1.88 9.54 -1.26
C VAL A 59 -2.28 10.86 -1.88
N ASP A 60 -1.65 11.94 -1.42
CA ASP A 60 -1.82 13.26 -2.02
C ASP A 60 -1.10 13.34 -3.37
N ARG A 61 -1.75 13.96 -4.36
CA ARG A 61 -1.24 14.12 -5.74
C ARG A 61 -0.79 12.78 -6.36
N PRO A 62 -1.68 11.78 -6.42
CA PRO A 62 -1.33 10.47 -6.93
C PRO A 62 -0.91 10.55 -8.41
N ARG A 63 0.04 9.70 -8.80
CA ARG A 63 0.59 9.66 -10.16
C ARG A 63 0.49 8.24 -10.71
N PRO A 64 0.19 8.04 -12.00
CA PRO A 64 0.20 6.71 -12.59
C PRO A 64 1.57 6.07 -12.44
N ALA A 65 1.59 4.80 -12.07
CA ALA A 65 2.81 3.98 -12.03
C ALA A 65 2.77 2.91 -13.13
N PRO A 66 3.93 2.53 -13.70
CA PRO A 66 3.98 1.40 -14.62
C PRO A 66 3.64 0.09 -13.89
N PRO A 67 3.16 -0.94 -14.61
CA PRO A 67 2.86 -2.26 -14.03
C PRO A 67 4.16 -3.03 -13.71
N GLU A 68 4.80 -2.72 -12.58
CA GLU A 68 6.00 -3.41 -12.07
C GLU A 68 5.67 -4.25 -10.84
N ASN A 69 6.29 -5.43 -10.74
CA ASN A 69 6.13 -6.39 -9.62
C ASN A 69 4.68 -6.59 -9.14
N LEU A 70 3.75 -6.80 -10.07
CA LEU A 70 2.32 -6.92 -9.76
C LEU A 70 2.02 -8.24 -9.05
N THR A 71 1.22 -8.16 -7.99
CA THR A 71 0.68 -9.32 -7.28
C THR A 71 -0.82 -9.18 -7.01
N GLN A 72 -1.53 -10.31 -7.04
CA GLN A 72 -2.95 -10.39 -6.65
C GLN A 72 -3.16 -11.01 -5.27
N ILE A 73 -2.17 -11.76 -4.80
CA ILE A 73 -2.22 -12.54 -3.55
C ILE A 73 -1.02 -12.11 -2.72
N PRO A 74 -1.07 -10.90 -2.14
CA PRO A 74 0.06 -10.38 -1.42
C PRO A 74 0.30 -11.18 -0.14
N LEU A 75 1.57 -11.28 0.23
CA LEU A 75 2.01 -11.91 1.48
C LEU A 75 2.04 -10.88 2.63
N PRO A 76 1.94 -11.34 3.90
CA PRO A 76 2.13 -10.45 5.05
C PRO A 76 3.50 -9.77 5.01
N GLY A 77 3.51 -8.46 5.22
CA GLY A 77 4.71 -7.61 5.14
C GLY A 77 4.85 -6.89 3.80
N GLU A 78 4.08 -7.25 2.78
CA GLU A 78 4.13 -6.57 1.49
C GLU A 78 3.44 -5.20 1.54
N ILE A 79 4.06 -4.25 0.84
CA ILE A 79 3.60 -2.88 0.68
C ILE A 79 3.49 -2.61 -0.82
N PHE A 80 2.40 -1.99 -1.24
CA PHE A 80 2.19 -1.67 -2.64
C PHE A 80 1.61 -0.29 -2.86
N TYR A 81 1.94 0.25 -4.02
CA TYR A 81 1.33 1.43 -4.57
C TYR A 81 0.23 1.02 -5.56
N PHE A 82 -0.96 1.58 -5.40
CA PHE A 82 -2.06 1.41 -6.34
C PHE A 82 -2.48 2.78 -6.86
N TYR A 83 -2.78 2.85 -8.16
CA TYR A 83 -3.27 4.05 -8.81
C TYR A 83 -4.54 3.73 -9.57
N ASP A 84 -5.58 4.50 -9.29
CA ASP A 84 -6.81 4.55 -10.07
C ASP A 84 -6.89 5.92 -10.75
N GLY A 85 -7.00 5.93 -12.09
CA GLY A 85 -7.16 7.16 -12.88
C GLY A 85 -8.51 7.88 -12.66
N GLY A 86 -9.40 7.29 -11.86
CA GLY A 86 -10.76 7.75 -11.66
C GLY A 86 -11.71 7.16 -12.71
N GLY A 87 -13.00 7.19 -12.40
CA GLY A 87 -14.06 6.63 -13.24
C GLY A 87 -14.51 5.23 -12.83
N ASN A 88 -13.93 4.66 -11.77
CA ASN A 88 -14.41 3.41 -11.17
C ASN A 88 -15.39 3.67 -10.02
N VAL A 89 -16.19 2.66 -9.69
CA VAL A 89 -17.29 2.73 -8.70
C VAL A 89 -16.81 3.18 -7.31
N THR A 90 -15.55 2.91 -6.96
CA THR A 90 -14.98 3.15 -5.63
C THR A 90 -14.20 4.47 -5.49
N SER A 91 -13.62 5.00 -6.57
CA SER A 91 -12.74 6.18 -6.58
C SER A 91 -13.43 7.48 -7.02
N GLY A 92 -14.66 7.40 -7.53
CA GLY A 92 -15.37 8.57 -8.07
C GLY A 92 -14.73 9.10 -9.36
N ARG A 93 -14.91 10.39 -9.68
CA ARG A 93 -14.37 10.99 -10.93
C ARG A 93 -12.93 11.51 -10.81
N LYS A 94 -12.30 11.41 -9.64
CA LYS A 94 -10.95 11.95 -9.42
C LYS A 94 -9.94 10.81 -9.36
N PRO A 95 -8.71 11.01 -9.84
CA PRO A 95 -7.64 10.07 -9.63
C PRO A 95 -7.41 9.84 -8.13
N ALA A 96 -7.20 8.58 -7.75
CA ALA A 96 -6.88 8.17 -6.40
C ALA A 96 -5.64 7.30 -6.42
N GLY A 97 -4.74 7.51 -5.47
CA GLY A 97 -3.59 6.64 -5.25
C GLY A 97 -3.60 6.16 -3.81
N GLU A 98 -3.18 4.91 -3.62
CA GLU A 98 -3.17 4.25 -2.33
C GLU A 98 -1.78 3.67 -2.06
N ILE A 99 -1.27 3.87 -0.86
CA ILE A 99 -0.18 3.05 -0.31
C ILE A 99 -0.84 2.09 0.66
N CYS A 100 -0.74 0.79 0.40
CA CYS A 100 -1.34 -0.23 1.24
C CYS A 100 -0.30 -1.17 1.83
N ILE A 101 -0.66 -1.75 2.97
CA ILE A 101 0.17 -2.62 3.78
C ILE A 101 -0.66 -3.86 4.10
N VAL A 102 -0.08 -5.01 3.84
CA VAL A 102 -0.68 -6.30 4.16
C VAL A 102 -0.06 -6.83 5.44
N TYR A 103 -0.88 -7.07 6.44
CA TYR A 103 -0.40 -7.52 7.76
C TYR A 103 -0.88 -8.95 8.11
N GLY A 104 -1.70 -9.56 7.25
CA GLY A 104 -2.19 -10.93 7.43
C GLY A 104 -2.28 -11.70 6.12
N ARG A 105 -2.45 -13.02 6.23
CA ARG A 105 -2.57 -13.91 5.07
C ARG A 105 -3.99 -13.92 4.52
N GLY A 106 -4.13 -14.40 3.28
CA GLY A 106 -5.43 -14.60 2.64
C GLY A 106 -6.03 -13.34 2.05
N VAL A 107 -5.21 -12.30 1.85
CA VAL A 107 -5.60 -11.10 1.12
C VAL A 107 -5.72 -11.42 -0.36
N ILE A 108 -6.82 -10.99 -0.98
CA ILE A 108 -7.07 -11.16 -2.41
C ILE A 108 -7.49 -9.81 -2.98
N ARG A 109 -6.73 -9.29 -3.94
CA ARG A 109 -7.08 -8.06 -4.63
C ARG A 109 -7.87 -8.35 -5.91
N VAL A 110 -9.18 -8.07 -5.86
CA VAL A 110 -10.09 -8.17 -7.02
C VAL A 110 -10.01 -6.86 -7.81
N GLY A 111 -9.67 -6.95 -9.10
CA GLY A 111 -9.50 -5.78 -9.98
C GLY A 111 -8.36 -5.93 -11.00
N LEU A 112 -7.39 -6.80 -10.68
CA LEU A 112 -6.42 -7.36 -11.63
C LEU A 112 -7.02 -8.62 -12.28
N PRO A 113 -6.76 -8.94 -13.56
CA PRO A 113 -7.36 -10.09 -14.24
C PRO A 113 -7.03 -11.39 -13.50
N GLN A 114 -8.04 -12.09 -12.98
CA GLN A 114 -7.88 -13.32 -12.18
C GLN A 114 -7.84 -14.58 -13.04
N ARG A 115 -7.06 -15.58 -12.58
CA ARG A 115 -7.33 -17.00 -12.83
C ARG A 115 -7.55 -17.76 -11.50
N ALA A 116 -8.78 -18.24 -11.32
CA ALA A 116 -9.22 -19.38 -10.46
C ALA A 116 -9.52 -19.12 -8.95
N PRO A 117 -10.26 -20.01 -8.24
CA PRO A 117 -11.60 -19.72 -7.73
C PRO A 117 -11.73 -19.59 -6.19
N ARG A 118 -12.88 -19.06 -5.77
CA ARG A 118 -13.24 -18.56 -4.43
C ARG A 118 -13.52 -19.65 -3.37
N ARG A 119 -13.20 -19.35 -2.10
CA ARG A 119 -13.84 -19.89 -0.89
C ARG A 119 -14.17 -18.72 0.06
N PRO A 120 -15.24 -18.75 0.87
CA PRO A 120 -15.68 -17.56 1.60
C PRO A 120 -14.88 -17.38 2.89
N ALA A 121 -14.58 -16.12 3.24
CA ALA A 121 -13.94 -15.74 4.48
C ALA A 121 -14.95 -15.06 5.44
N ALA A 122 -14.74 -15.31 6.73
CA ALA A 122 -15.51 -14.80 7.87
C ALA A 122 -15.26 -13.30 8.14
N PRO A 123 -16.13 -12.58 8.87
CA PRO A 123 -16.05 -11.13 8.98
C PRO A 123 -15.00 -10.69 10.01
N PRO A 124 -14.18 -9.66 9.75
CA PRO A 124 -13.30 -9.10 10.75
C PRO A 124 -13.94 -7.92 11.51
N ASP A 125 -13.63 -7.88 12.80
CA ASP A 125 -14.04 -6.87 13.77
C ASP A 125 -13.29 -5.54 13.55
N ARG A 126 -13.97 -4.41 13.79
CA ARG A 126 -13.56 -3.07 13.35
C ARG A 126 -12.54 -2.42 14.29
N ALA A 127 -11.24 -2.50 13.98
CA ALA A 127 -10.24 -1.64 14.60
C ALA A 127 -10.06 -0.32 13.81
N ARG A 128 -10.29 0.82 14.48
CA ARG A 128 -10.01 2.17 13.95
C ARG A 128 -8.53 2.49 14.17
N LEU A 129 -7.73 2.52 13.10
CA LEU A 129 -6.41 3.16 13.06
C LEU A 129 -6.58 4.51 12.35
N THR A 130 -6.14 5.61 12.95
CA THR A 130 -6.61 6.96 12.55
C THR A 130 -5.58 7.85 11.88
N ALA A 131 -4.29 7.52 11.83
CA ALA A 131 -3.36 8.16 10.91
C ALA A 131 -2.05 7.38 10.72
N PHE A 132 -1.50 7.49 9.51
CA PHE A 132 -0.29 6.82 9.07
C PHE A 132 0.63 7.80 8.35
N ARG A 133 1.91 7.80 8.75
CA ARG A 133 2.97 8.58 8.12
C ARG A 133 3.99 7.64 7.48
N ALA A 134 4.23 7.81 6.19
CA ALA A 134 5.37 7.23 5.51
C ALA A 134 6.45 8.31 5.32
N SER A 135 7.70 8.02 5.70
CA SER A 135 8.83 8.95 5.53
C SER A 135 10.13 8.21 5.19
N ASN A 136 11.07 8.93 4.59
CA ASN A 136 12.43 8.42 4.43
C ASN A 136 13.16 8.47 5.79
N PRO A 137 13.71 7.36 6.31
CA PRO A 137 14.42 7.35 7.59
C PRO A 137 15.71 8.19 7.56
N ASP A 138 16.28 8.46 6.38
CA ASP A 138 17.55 9.19 6.24
C ASP A 138 17.37 10.71 6.23
N TYR A 139 16.14 11.21 6.17
CA TYR A 139 15.80 12.63 6.28
C TYR A 139 15.02 12.84 7.58
N SER A 140 15.78 13.01 8.68
CA SER A 140 15.28 13.39 10.01
C SER A 140 15.44 14.90 10.23
#